data_AF-A0A9E3TKT5-F1
#
_entry.id   AF-A0A9E3TKT5-F1
#
_cell.length_a   1.000
_cell.length_b   1.000
_cell.length_c   1.000
_cell.angle_alpha   90.00
_cell.angle_beta   90.00
_cell.angle_gamma   90.00
#
_symmetry.space_group_name_H-M   'P 1'
#
loop_
_entity.id
_entity.type
_entity.pdbx_description
1 polymer ?
#
loop_
_entity_poly.entity_id
_entity_poly.type
_entity_poly.pdbx_seq_one_letter_code
_entity_poly.pdbx_strand_id
1 'polypeptide(L)'
;MAKWSNVGIVIDGQAIRVGGINPWQHEWHATDQPDIELPHPSYPNQCHRMSIYEISHETKKIVFAAGELSASVWGFYVPDDHNNGT
;
A
#
# COMPACT_ATOMS: atom_id res chain seq x y z
N MET A 1 -2.56 -1.92 -17.06
CA MET A 1 -2.67 -2.10 -15.60
C MET A 1 -1.49 -1.41 -14.97
N ALA A 2 -1.71 -0.55 -13.96
CA ALA A 2 -0.61 0.00 -13.19
C ALA A 2 0.17 -1.17 -12.57
N LYS A 3 1.49 -1.16 -12.72
CA LYS A 3 2.34 -2.09 -11.99
C LYS A 3 2.49 -1.58 -10.56
N TRP A 4 2.58 -2.48 -9.59
CA TRP A 4 2.66 -2.16 -8.18
C TRP A 4 3.91 -2.80 -7.59
N SER A 5 4.64 -2.03 -6.79
CA SER A 5 5.84 -2.46 -6.09
C SER A 5 5.55 -2.67 -4.62
N ASN A 6 6.07 -3.76 -4.06
CA ASN A 6 5.99 -4.00 -2.63
C ASN A 6 6.84 -2.98 -1.86
N VAL A 7 6.25 -2.41 -0.81
CA VAL A 7 6.95 -1.58 0.18
C VAL A 7 7.40 -2.43 1.35
N GLY A 8 6.54 -3.34 1.83
CA GLY A 8 6.89 -4.26 2.90
C GLY A 8 5.69 -4.96 3.52
N ILE A 9 5.99 -5.74 4.56
CA ILE A 9 5.03 -6.43 5.42
C ILE A 9 5.29 -5.99 6.86
N VAL A 10 4.24 -5.61 7.58
CA VAL A 10 4.33 -5.26 9.01
C VAL A 10 3.14 -5.83 9.77
N ILE A 11 3.32 -5.99 11.08
CA ILE A 11 2.16 -6.20 11.95
C ILE A 11 1.34 -4.90 12.05
N ASP A 12 0.07 -5.03 12.40
CA ASP A 12 -0.84 -3.92 12.62
C ASP A 12 -0.22 -2.85 13.56
N GLY A 13 -0.25 -1.59 13.11
CA GLY A 13 0.32 -0.45 13.83
C GLY A 13 1.85 -0.35 13.86
N GLN A 14 2.59 -1.38 13.43
CA GLN A 14 4.05 -1.28 13.33
C GLN A 14 4.44 -0.33 12.19
N ALA A 15 5.33 0.61 12.49
CA ALA A 15 5.75 1.64 11.55
C ALA A 15 6.37 1.08 10.27
N ILE A 16 5.99 1.67 9.14
CA ILE A 16 6.53 1.45 7.80
C ILE A 16 6.54 2.78 7.05
N ARG A 17 7.41 2.97 6.06
CA ARG A 17 7.41 4.19 5.23
C ARG A 17 6.77 3.94 3.87
N VAL A 18 5.56 4.44 3.67
CA VAL A 18 4.82 4.39 2.40
C VAL A 18 4.76 5.81 1.84
N GLY A 19 5.30 6.04 0.64
CA GLY A 19 5.38 7.40 0.08
C GLY A 19 6.15 8.42 0.95
N GLY A 20 7.02 7.94 1.83
CA GLY A 20 7.82 8.77 2.75
C GLY A 20 7.21 9.01 4.14
N ILE A 21 5.98 8.57 4.41
CA ILE A 21 5.29 8.74 5.71
C ILE A 21 4.92 7.41 6.36
N ASN A 22 4.55 7.42 7.64
CA ASN A 22 3.98 6.26 8.31
C ASN A 22 2.46 6.24 8.16
N PRO A 23 1.88 5.33 7.35
CA PRO A 23 0.45 5.38 7.04
C PRO A 23 -0.43 5.22 8.28
N TRP A 24 0.02 4.48 9.31
CA TRP A 24 -0.72 4.29 10.56
C TRP A 24 -0.97 5.56 11.37
N GLN A 25 -0.26 6.65 11.07
CA GLN A 25 -0.42 7.94 11.75
C GLN A 25 -1.40 8.88 11.03
N HIS A 26 -2.07 8.39 9.98
CA HIS A 26 -2.98 9.17 9.16
C HIS A 26 -4.27 8.39 8.89
N GLU A 27 -5.32 9.13 8.58
CA GLU A 27 -6.58 8.54 8.11
C GLU A 27 -6.41 8.02 6.69
N TRP A 28 -6.89 6.79 6.43
CA TRP A 28 -6.88 6.19 5.11
C TRP A 28 -8.25 6.38 4.49
N HIS A 29 -8.30 6.98 3.32
CA HIS A 29 -9.53 7.06 2.54
C HIS A 29 -9.49 5.98 1.47
N ALA A 30 -10.49 5.09 1.44
CA ALA A 30 -10.66 4.16 0.34
C ALA A 30 -10.97 4.96 -0.94
N THR A 31 -10.34 4.58 -2.04
CA THR A 31 -10.63 5.18 -3.35
C THR A 31 -11.79 4.44 -4.04
N ASP A 32 -12.40 5.06 -5.05
CA ASP A 32 -13.41 4.40 -5.90
C ASP A 32 -12.82 3.38 -6.89
N GLN A 33 -11.50 3.16 -6.86
CA GLN A 33 -10.85 2.18 -7.73
C GLN A 33 -11.20 0.75 -7.30
N PRO A 34 -11.34 -0.18 -8.26
CA PRO A 34 -11.53 -1.58 -7.92
C PRO A 34 -10.31 -2.10 -7.17
N ASP A 35 -10.55 -3.05 -6.26
CA ASP A 35 -9.47 -3.78 -5.60
C ASP A 35 -8.58 -4.49 -6.62
N ILE A 36 -7.33 -4.68 -6.25
CA ILE A 36 -6.30 -5.31 -7.08
C ILE A 36 -5.80 -6.60 -6.44
N GLU A 37 -5.43 -7.57 -7.26
CA GLU A 37 -4.74 -8.78 -6.78
C GLU A 37 -3.24 -8.57 -6.85
N LEU A 38 -2.57 -8.67 -5.69
CA LEU A 38 -1.12 -8.54 -5.58
C LEU A 38 -0.48 -9.76 -4.90
N PRO A 39 0.72 -10.18 -5.35
CA PRO A 39 1.39 -11.34 -4.79
C PRO A 39 1.89 -11.05 -3.38
N HIS A 40 1.78 -12.04 -2.48
CA HIS A 40 2.36 -11.98 -1.15
C HIS A 40 3.88 -11.81 -1.28
N PRO A 41 4.52 -10.84 -0.59
CA PRO A 41 5.93 -10.52 -0.84
C PRO A 41 6.88 -11.67 -0.52
N SER A 42 6.56 -12.46 0.52
CA SER A 42 7.31 -13.68 0.89
C SER A 42 6.87 -14.96 0.16
N TYR A 43 5.71 -14.96 -0.51
CA TYR A 43 5.13 -16.14 -1.16
C TYR A 43 4.51 -15.73 -2.52
N PRO A 44 5.32 -15.47 -3.56
CA PRO A 44 4.83 -14.80 -4.78
C PRO A 44 3.74 -15.54 -5.55
N ASN A 45 3.56 -16.84 -5.31
CA ASN A 45 2.51 -17.66 -5.91
C ASN A 45 1.16 -17.53 -5.20
N GLN A 46 1.10 -16.80 -4.07
CA GLN A 46 -0.12 -16.52 -3.33
C GLN A 46 -0.52 -15.06 -3.56
N CYS A 47 -1.67 -14.83 -4.19
CA CYS A 47 -2.20 -13.48 -4.37
C CYS A 47 -3.24 -13.13 -3.30
N HIS A 48 -3.29 -11.86 -2.97
CA HIS A 48 -4.26 -11.28 -2.04
C HIS A 48 -4.95 -10.10 -2.69
N ARG A 49 -6.24 -9.94 -2.41
CA ARG A 49 -7.03 -8.80 -2.83
C ARG A 49 -6.72 -7.61 -1.92
N MET A 50 -6.27 -6.51 -2.51
CA MET A 50 -5.87 -5.29 -1.84
C MET A 50 -6.79 -4.14 -2.22
N SER A 51 -7.25 -3.38 -1.24
CA SER A 51 -7.93 -2.12 -1.48
C SER A 51 -6.91 -1.01 -1.72
N ILE A 52 -7.30 -0.06 -2.56
CA ILE A 52 -6.48 1.11 -2.87
C ILE A 52 -6.95 2.25 -1.98
N TYR A 53 -6.00 2.81 -1.24
CA TYR A 53 -6.20 3.90 -0.31
C TYR A 53 -5.42 5.14 -0.74
N GLU A 54 -5.89 6.28 -0.25
CA GLU A 54 -5.19 7.54 -0.32
C GLU A 54 -5.06 8.17 1.07
N ILE A 55 -3.91 8.79 1.32
CA ILE A 55 -3.68 9.70 2.44
C ILE A 55 -3.45 11.10 1.87
N SER A 56 -4.17 12.08 2.43
CA SER A 56 -3.88 13.49 2.21
C SER A 56 -2.88 13.97 3.27
N HIS A 57 -1.69 14.38 2.85
CA HIS A 57 -0.64 14.88 3.74
C HIS A 57 -0.04 16.18 3.22
N GLU A 58 -0.28 17.28 3.95
CA GLU A 58 0.09 18.64 3.55
C GLU A 58 -0.45 18.97 2.13
N THR A 59 0.44 19.13 1.15
CA THR A 59 0.11 19.42 -0.25
C THR A 59 0.21 18.19 -1.16
N LYS A 60 0.46 17.00 -0.57
CA LYS A 60 0.68 15.75 -1.31
C LYS A 60 -0.43 14.75 -1.04
N LYS A 61 -0.71 13.96 -2.06
CA LYS A 61 -1.59 12.79 -2.00
C LYS A 61 -0.73 11.55 -2.18
N ILE A 62 -0.82 10.62 -1.25
CA ILE A 62 -0.08 9.36 -1.28
C ILE A 62 -1.06 8.25 -1.57
N VAL A 63 -0.90 7.61 -2.72
CA VAL A 63 -1.72 6.47 -3.14
C VAL A 63 -0.94 5.19 -2.88
N PHE A 64 -1.60 4.23 -2.24
CA PHE A 64 -1.01 2.93 -1.93
C PHE A 64 -2.11 1.86 -1.88
N ALA A 65 -1.71 0.61 -2.03
CA ALA A 65 -2.58 -0.53 -1.80
C ALA A 65 -2.19 -1.20 -0.49
N ALA A 66 -3.19 -1.60 0.29
CA ALA A 66 -2.98 -2.30 1.56
C ALA A 66 -4.07 -3.34 1.81
N GLY A 67 -3.71 -4.36 2.58
CA GLY A 67 -4.64 -5.40 3.01
C GLY A 67 -3.94 -6.43 3.90
N GLU A 68 -4.75 -7.18 4.65
CA GLU A 68 -4.24 -8.26 5.49
C GLU A 68 -3.78 -9.45 4.65
N LEU A 69 -2.55 -9.87 4.89
CA LEU A 69 -1.95 -11.10 4.37
C LEU A 69 -2.23 -12.28 5.32
N SER A 70 -2.33 -12.00 6.62
CA SER A 70 -2.83 -12.90 7.66
C SER A 70 -3.30 -12.06 8.86
N ALA A 71 -3.79 -12.70 9.93
CA ALA A 71 -4.31 -11.99 11.10
C ALA A 71 -3.32 -10.94 11.62
N SER A 72 -3.71 -9.66 11.54
CA SER A 72 -2.91 -8.49 11.94
C SER A 72 -1.56 -8.34 11.21
N VAL A 73 -1.37 -8.99 10.06
CA VAL A 73 -0.19 -8.85 9.20
C VAL A 73 -0.60 -8.18 7.91
N TRP A 74 -0.09 -6.98 7.68
CA TRP A 74 -0.46 -6.12 6.57
C TRP A 74 0.62 -6.04 5.50
N GLY A 75 0.22 -6.16 4.24
CA GLY A 75 1.08 -5.88 3.08
C GLY A 75 0.82 -4.47 2.54
N PHE A 76 1.88 -3.77 2.18
CA PHE A 76 1.80 -2.43 1.58
C PHE A 76 2.48 -2.37 0.22
N TYR A 77 1.84 -1.69 -0.73
CA TYR A 77 2.33 -1.54 -2.10
C TYR A 77 2.09 -0.13 -2.63
N VAL A 78 2.94 0.33 -3.53
CA VAL A 78 2.81 1.62 -4.21
C VAL A 78 2.75 1.40 -5.72
N PRO A 79 2.06 2.27 -6.46
CA PRO A 79 2.07 2.21 -7.92
C PRO A 79 3.49 2.52 -8.43
N ASP A 80 3.93 1.81 -9.46
CA ASP A 80 5.27 1.95 -10.06
C ASP A 80 5.50 3.33 -10.70
N ASP A 81 4.43 4.13 -10.89
CA ASP A 81 4.46 5.38 -11.65
C ASP A 81 4.62 6.64 -10.76
N HIS A 82 5.55 6.59 -9.81
CA HIS A 82 6.01 7.76 -9.06
C HIS A 82 7.53 7.88 -8.96
N ASN A 83 8.27 7.39 -9.97
CA ASN A 83 9.64 7.83 -10.21
C ASN A 83 9.65 8.99 -11.22
N ASN A 84 8.97 10.09 -10.88
CA ASN A 84 9.11 11.36 -11.57
C ASN A 84 9.82 12.36 -10.65
N GLY A 85 11.08 12.03 -10.34
CA GLY A 85 12.05 12.95 -9.78
C GLY A 85 13.09 13.25 -10.85
N THR A 86 12.88 14.35 -11.56
CA THR A 86 13.94 15.19 -12.16
C THR A 86 15.04 15.49 -11.15
#